data_AF-A0A7G9YF85-F1
#
_entry.id   AF-A0A7G9YF85-F1
#
_cell.length_a   1.000
_cell.length_b   1.000
_cell.length_c   1.000
_cell.angle_alpha   90.00
_cell.angle_beta   90.00
_cell.angle_gamma   90.00
#
_symmetry.space_group_name_H-M   'P 1'
#
loop_
_entity.id
_entity.type
_entity.pdbx_description
1 polymer ?
#
loop_
_entity_poly.entity_id
_entity_poly.type
_entity_poly.pdbx_seq_one_letter_code
_entity_poly.pdbx_strand_id
1 'polypeptide(L)'
;MPKGNISINKSFAKEVENGRIIQVLPYIPINRVRLPLFTSMPPTRCSVCGSPLKSNENYDRFIISSYGILLCPVTYWICSKCGKHHTDTIVGVTGSANYSDEYKEKQNAVRYNGRCSLWNTRTVGEIFTEGLTDISGRAPCPTTLWAYEQKQGKISARELLDQEINFNGTLYIDGYWVKSGWRKYIEGQLGRTLTNREWKKLRYKSIYVVATEDKVVLDFIITNTMPSYLELIPLLDQIKYRIPEDEILKIVSDEESAIIGAVSTVFPDVIHSFCVLHQLKNLTKKYLDEFGSIENIPYKDLELYKLT
;
A
#
# COMPACT_ATOMS: atom_id res chain seq x y z
N MET A 1 -26.04 -1.04 16.02
CA MET A 1 -26.35 -1.02 14.57
C MET A 1 -25.95 -2.38 13.97
N PRO A 2 -26.81 -3.03 13.17
CA PRO A 2 -26.60 -4.42 12.77
C PRO A 2 -25.35 -4.53 11.92
N LYS A 3 -24.41 -5.39 12.33
CA LYS A 3 -23.11 -5.66 11.69
C LYS A 3 -23.25 -6.52 10.42
N GLY A 4 -24.20 -6.17 9.55
CA GLY A 4 -24.46 -6.86 8.28
C GLY A 4 -24.00 -6.04 7.08
N ASN A 5 -23.75 -6.72 5.96
CA ASN A 5 -23.74 -6.09 4.64
C ASN A 5 -25.12 -5.47 4.42
N ILE A 6 -25.19 -4.15 4.27
CA ILE A 6 -26.45 -3.48 3.93
C ILE A 6 -26.89 -4.04 2.57
N SER A 7 -28.02 -4.77 2.53
CA SER A 7 -28.55 -5.32 1.28
C SER A 7 -28.63 -4.23 0.23
N ILE A 8 -28.17 -4.52 -0.99
CA ILE A 8 -28.25 -3.57 -2.09
C ILE A 8 -29.73 -3.37 -2.41
N ASN A 9 -30.20 -2.12 -2.35
CA ASN A 9 -31.55 -1.83 -2.82
C ASN A 9 -31.55 -1.81 -4.35
N LYS A 10 -31.98 -2.93 -4.93
CA LYS A 10 -31.98 -3.17 -6.38
C LYS A 10 -32.91 -2.22 -7.14
N SER A 11 -33.91 -1.62 -6.48
CA SER A 11 -34.84 -0.67 -7.14
C SER A 11 -34.16 0.61 -7.60
N PHE A 12 -32.99 0.93 -7.05
CA PHE A 12 -32.19 2.08 -7.46
C PHE A 12 -31.13 1.74 -8.50
N ALA A 13 -31.05 0.48 -8.93
CA ALA A 13 -30.06 0.06 -9.90
C ALA A 13 -30.35 0.69 -11.27
N LYS A 14 -29.33 1.28 -11.86
CA LYS A 14 -29.37 1.81 -13.22
C LYS A 14 -28.90 0.72 -14.17
N GLU A 15 -29.59 0.56 -15.29
CA GLU A 15 -29.17 -0.36 -16.34
C GLU A 15 -27.99 0.23 -17.13
N VAL A 16 -27.11 -0.66 -17.58
CA VAL A 16 -25.94 -0.30 -18.38
C VAL A 16 -26.05 -1.01 -19.72
N GLU A 17 -26.11 -0.23 -20.80
CA GLU A 17 -26.11 -0.75 -22.17
C GLU A 17 -24.87 -0.23 -22.91
N ASN A 18 -23.99 -1.14 -23.36
CA ASN A 18 -22.72 -0.80 -24.02
C ASN A 18 -21.88 0.23 -23.23
N GLY A 19 -21.86 0.07 -21.90
CA GLY A 19 -21.24 0.97 -20.91
C GLY A 19 -21.72 2.41 -20.92
N ARG A 20 -22.91 2.65 -21.45
CA ARG A 20 -23.69 3.85 -21.14
C ARG A 20 -24.69 3.45 -20.05
N ILE A 21 -24.62 4.12 -18.90
CA ILE A 21 -25.82 4.31 -18.10
C ILE A 21 -26.76 5.16 -19.00
N ILE A 22 -27.99 5.41 -18.63
CA ILE A 22 -28.80 6.47 -19.27
C ILE A 22 -28.11 7.89 -19.17
N GLN A 23 -26.84 7.97 -18.72
CA GLN A 23 -25.80 8.97 -19.03
C GLN A 23 -24.42 8.32 -19.37
N VAL A 24 -23.62 8.94 -20.25
CA VAL A 24 -22.34 8.43 -20.81
C VAL A 24 -21.22 8.30 -19.76
N LEU A 25 -20.49 7.16 -19.75
CA LEU A 25 -19.33 6.88 -18.88
C LEU A 25 -17.98 6.87 -19.64
N PRO A 26 -16.82 7.00 -18.94
CA PRO A 26 -15.50 6.97 -19.57
C PRO A 26 -15.09 5.57 -20.07
N TYR A 27 -14.25 5.53 -21.11
CA TYR A 27 -13.68 4.31 -21.69
C TYR A 27 -12.41 3.87 -20.96
N ILE A 28 -12.24 2.55 -20.74
CA ILE A 28 -11.02 1.96 -20.16
C ILE A 28 -10.32 1.07 -21.19
N PRO A 29 -8.98 1.18 -21.35
CA PRO A 29 -8.24 0.30 -22.24
C PRO A 29 -8.08 -1.11 -21.65
N ILE A 30 -8.50 -2.14 -22.39
CA ILE A 30 -8.27 -3.56 -22.07
C ILE A 30 -7.85 -4.29 -23.35
N ASN A 31 -6.72 -5.01 -23.31
CA ASN A 31 -6.26 -5.87 -24.42
C ASN A 31 -6.22 -5.17 -25.80
N ARG A 32 -5.66 -3.95 -25.88
CA ARG A 32 -5.57 -3.10 -27.08
C ARG A 32 -6.92 -2.60 -27.66
N VAL A 33 -8.03 -2.81 -26.95
CA VAL A 33 -9.36 -2.29 -27.30
C VAL A 33 -9.85 -1.35 -26.20
N ARG A 34 -10.45 -0.21 -26.57
CA ARG A 34 -11.11 0.68 -25.60
C ARG A 34 -12.53 0.19 -25.38
N LEU A 35 -12.79 -0.34 -24.19
CA LEU A 35 -14.12 -0.81 -23.81
C LEU A 35 -14.77 0.14 -22.80
N PRO A 36 -16.08 0.37 -22.91
CA PRO A 36 -16.82 1.12 -21.92
C PRO A 36 -16.75 0.46 -20.53
N LEU A 37 -16.72 1.28 -19.46
CA LEU A 37 -16.85 0.80 -18.08
C LEU A 37 -18.08 -0.08 -17.90
N PHE A 38 -17.96 -1.10 -17.04
CA PHE A 38 -19.02 -2.06 -16.70
C PHE A 38 -19.50 -2.96 -17.83
N THR A 39 -18.80 -2.99 -18.97
CA THR A 39 -19.04 -3.99 -20.01
C THR A 39 -18.73 -5.39 -19.48
N SER A 40 -19.65 -6.33 -19.62
CA SER A 40 -19.42 -7.75 -19.33
C SER A 40 -18.69 -8.41 -20.50
N MET A 41 -17.52 -8.99 -20.20
CA MET A 41 -16.69 -9.69 -21.17
C MET A 41 -16.68 -11.18 -20.89
N PRO A 42 -17.14 -12.02 -21.83
CA PRO A 42 -17.09 -13.46 -21.66
C PRO A 42 -15.65 -13.97 -21.73
N PRO A 43 -15.29 -14.97 -20.90
CA PRO A 43 -14.02 -15.66 -21.02
C PRO A 43 -13.97 -16.43 -22.35
N THR A 44 -12.87 -16.30 -23.09
CA THR A 44 -12.72 -16.97 -24.39
C THR A 44 -12.41 -18.46 -24.28
N ARG A 45 -11.69 -18.87 -23.22
CA ARG A 45 -11.27 -20.27 -22.97
C ARG A 45 -11.17 -20.57 -21.48
N CYS A 46 -11.24 -21.86 -21.14
CA CYS A 46 -10.99 -22.32 -19.77
C CYS A 46 -9.56 -21.98 -19.33
N SER A 47 -9.41 -21.26 -18.21
CA SER A 47 -8.10 -20.86 -17.66
C SER A 47 -7.24 -22.03 -17.16
N VAL A 48 -7.80 -23.25 -17.06
CA VAL A 48 -7.08 -24.44 -16.58
C VAL A 48 -6.62 -25.33 -17.74
N CYS A 49 -7.49 -25.60 -18.72
CA CYS A 49 -7.21 -26.59 -19.77
C CYS A 49 -7.36 -26.05 -21.20
N GLY A 50 -7.61 -24.76 -21.37
CA GLY A 50 -7.73 -24.09 -22.67
C GLY A 50 -8.92 -24.54 -23.53
N SER A 51 -9.79 -25.41 -23.02
CA SER A 51 -10.95 -25.93 -23.74
C SER A 51 -12.06 -24.86 -23.85
N PRO A 52 -12.96 -24.98 -24.85
CA PRO A 52 -14.11 -24.10 -24.98
C PRO A 52 -15.02 -24.14 -23.74
N LEU A 53 -15.64 -23.00 -23.47
CA LEU A 53 -16.58 -22.83 -22.38
C LEU A 53 -18.02 -22.87 -22.91
N LYS A 54 -18.94 -23.42 -22.12
CA LYS A 54 -20.38 -23.38 -22.39
C LYS A 54 -21.06 -22.48 -21.38
N SER A 55 -22.08 -21.73 -21.82
CA SER A 55 -22.96 -20.97 -20.93
C SER A 55 -23.65 -21.95 -19.99
N ASN A 56 -23.59 -21.67 -18.69
CA ASN A 56 -24.27 -22.45 -17.65
C ASN A 56 -25.51 -21.71 -17.17
N GLU A 57 -25.32 -20.50 -16.62
CA GLU A 57 -26.37 -19.73 -15.96
C GLU A 57 -26.16 -18.23 -16.20
N ASN A 58 -27.25 -17.48 -16.26
CA ASN A 58 -27.22 -16.01 -16.35
C ASN A 58 -27.65 -15.40 -15.02
N TYR A 59 -26.95 -14.36 -14.61
CA TYR A 59 -27.21 -13.65 -13.36
C TYR A 59 -27.06 -12.15 -13.54
N ASP A 60 -27.75 -11.42 -12.67
CA ASP A 60 -27.58 -9.98 -12.55
C ASP A 60 -26.66 -9.63 -11.40
N ARG A 61 -25.53 -8.99 -11.72
CA ARG A 61 -24.65 -8.41 -10.72
C ARG A 61 -25.00 -6.95 -10.49
N PHE A 62 -25.09 -6.58 -9.22
CA PHE A 62 -25.33 -5.20 -8.80
C PHE A 62 -24.01 -4.61 -8.32
N ILE A 63 -23.49 -3.63 -9.05
CA ILE A 63 -22.18 -3.02 -8.80
C ILE A 63 -22.38 -1.62 -8.21
N ILE A 64 -21.81 -1.39 -7.03
CA ILE A 64 -21.72 -0.08 -6.39
C ILE A 64 -20.54 0.67 -7.00
N SER A 65 -20.82 1.85 -7.53
CA SER A 65 -19.87 2.74 -8.22
C SER A 65 -20.06 4.19 -7.77
N SER A 66 -19.15 5.09 -8.16
CA SER A 66 -19.34 6.53 -7.99
C SER A 66 -20.51 7.09 -8.81
N TYR A 67 -21.02 6.32 -9.78
CA TYR A 67 -22.19 6.68 -10.60
C TYR A 67 -23.50 6.15 -10.04
N GLY A 68 -23.43 5.40 -8.94
CA GLY A 68 -24.58 4.74 -8.33
C GLY A 68 -24.50 3.22 -8.32
N ILE A 69 -25.63 2.58 -8.07
CA ILE A 69 -25.81 1.14 -8.18
C ILE A 69 -26.10 0.80 -9.65
N LEU A 70 -25.33 -0.13 -10.22
CA LEU A 70 -25.43 -0.53 -11.62
C LEU A 70 -25.84 -1.98 -11.75
N LEU A 71 -26.80 -2.26 -12.63
CA LEU A 71 -27.18 -3.61 -13.03
C LEU A 71 -26.28 -4.05 -14.19
N CYS A 72 -25.51 -5.12 -13.98
CA CYS A 72 -24.62 -5.71 -14.97
C CYS A 72 -25.02 -7.18 -15.19
N PRO A 73 -25.67 -7.51 -16.31
CA PRO A 73 -25.92 -8.89 -16.69
C PRO A 73 -24.60 -9.64 -16.91
N VAL A 74 -24.48 -10.83 -16.33
CA VAL A 74 -23.30 -11.69 -16.50
C VAL A 74 -23.71 -13.13 -16.76
N THR A 75 -22.87 -13.82 -17.53
CA THR A 75 -22.97 -15.26 -17.73
C THR A 75 -21.92 -15.98 -16.88
N TYR A 76 -22.35 -17.05 -16.22
CA TYR A 76 -21.51 -18.05 -15.59
C TYR A 76 -21.30 -19.16 -16.59
N TRP A 77 -20.05 -19.51 -16.80
CA TRP A 77 -19.60 -20.47 -17.80
C TRP A 77 -19.02 -21.70 -17.13
N ILE A 78 -19.16 -22.86 -17.78
CA ILE A 78 -18.58 -24.10 -17.32
C ILE A 78 -17.70 -24.73 -18.41
N CYS A 79 -16.53 -25.21 -18.02
CA CYS A 79 -15.67 -25.98 -18.90
C CYS A 79 -16.20 -27.41 -19.04
N SER A 80 -16.55 -27.81 -20.27
CA SER A 80 -17.08 -29.16 -20.52
C SER A 80 -16.06 -30.28 -20.30
N LYS A 81 -14.75 -29.96 -20.27
CA LYS A 81 -13.68 -30.97 -20.10
C LYS A 81 -13.29 -31.20 -18.65
N CYS A 82 -13.18 -30.14 -17.85
CA CYS A 82 -12.70 -30.24 -16.46
C CYS A 82 -13.72 -29.77 -15.40
N GLY A 83 -14.92 -29.35 -15.80
CA GLY A 83 -15.97 -28.91 -14.88
C GLY A 83 -15.70 -27.58 -14.17
N LYS A 84 -14.60 -26.88 -14.49
CA LYS A 84 -14.26 -25.61 -13.85
C LYS A 84 -15.26 -24.52 -14.26
N HIS A 85 -15.76 -23.80 -13.26
CA HIS A 85 -16.61 -22.63 -13.45
C HIS A 85 -15.78 -21.36 -13.71
N HIS A 86 -16.32 -20.52 -14.57
CA HIS A 86 -15.81 -19.20 -14.93
C HIS A 86 -16.98 -18.20 -14.93
N THR A 87 -16.67 -16.92 -14.90
CA THR A 87 -17.66 -15.84 -14.98
C THR A 87 -17.18 -14.80 -15.96
N ASP A 88 -18.12 -14.04 -16.50
CA ASP A 88 -17.76 -12.80 -17.19
C ASP A 88 -16.87 -11.92 -16.32
N THR A 89 -15.94 -11.23 -16.97
CA THR A 89 -15.19 -10.15 -16.35
C THR A 89 -15.95 -8.86 -16.63
N ILE A 90 -16.26 -8.08 -15.58
CA ILE A 90 -16.86 -6.77 -15.74
C ILE A 90 -15.74 -5.73 -15.77
N VAL A 91 -15.67 -4.93 -16.83
CA VAL A 91 -14.67 -3.86 -16.98
C VAL A 91 -14.73 -2.89 -15.79
N GLY A 92 -13.61 -2.67 -15.11
CA GLY A 92 -13.51 -1.81 -13.93
C GLY A 92 -14.02 -2.43 -12.62
N VAL A 93 -14.25 -3.75 -12.58
CA VAL A 93 -14.65 -4.49 -11.38
C VAL A 93 -13.73 -5.69 -11.18
N THR A 94 -12.74 -5.55 -10.30
CA THR A 94 -11.87 -6.67 -9.98
C THR A 94 -12.49 -7.61 -8.93
N GLY A 95 -12.79 -8.84 -9.35
CA GLY A 95 -13.26 -9.93 -8.50
C GLY A 95 -14.78 -10.03 -8.38
N SER A 96 -15.23 -10.80 -7.38
CA SER A 96 -16.66 -11.08 -7.14
C SER A 96 -17.34 -10.09 -6.19
N ALA A 97 -16.60 -9.13 -5.63
CA ALA A 97 -17.18 -8.10 -4.79
C ALA A 97 -18.05 -7.14 -5.61
N ASN A 98 -19.12 -6.64 -5.00
CA ASN A 98 -20.08 -5.72 -5.62
C ASN A 98 -19.61 -4.26 -5.66
N TYR A 99 -18.30 -4.01 -5.60
CA TYR A 99 -17.73 -2.66 -5.63
C TYR A 99 -16.80 -2.51 -6.83
N SER A 100 -17.00 -1.45 -7.61
CA SER A 100 -16.10 -1.07 -8.69
C SER A 100 -14.70 -0.70 -8.16
N ASP A 101 -13.69 -0.83 -9.00
CA ASP A 101 -12.32 -0.47 -8.66
C ASP A 101 -12.20 1.04 -8.41
N GLU A 102 -12.84 1.87 -9.23
CA GLU A 102 -12.87 3.33 -9.03
C GLU A 102 -13.52 3.73 -7.70
N TYR A 103 -14.58 3.03 -7.28
CA TYR A 103 -15.23 3.35 -6.02
C TYR A 103 -14.36 2.95 -4.83
N LYS A 104 -13.67 1.81 -4.92
CA LYS A 104 -12.69 1.39 -3.91
C LYS A 104 -11.53 2.39 -3.83
N GLU A 105 -11.07 2.91 -4.95
CA GLU A 105 -10.05 3.96 -5.00
C GLU A 105 -10.50 5.24 -4.30
N LYS A 106 -11.71 5.73 -4.62
CA LYS A 106 -12.30 6.91 -3.97
C LYS A 106 -12.44 6.71 -2.46
N GLN A 107 -12.94 5.54 -2.03
CA GLN A 107 -13.07 5.20 -0.61
C GLN A 107 -11.72 5.06 0.09
N ASN A 108 -10.69 4.60 -0.63
CA ASN A 108 -9.33 4.60 -0.12
C ASN A 108 -8.81 6.02 0.12
N ALA A 109 -9.02 6.93 -0.84
CA ALA A 109 -8.65 8.35 -0.67
C ALA A 109 -9.37 9.00 0.51
N VAL A 110 -10.67 8.73 0.69
CA VAL A 110 -11.46 9.19 1.85
C VAL A 110 -10.84 8.68 3.16
N ARG A 111 -10.44 7.41 3.23
CA ARG A 111 -9.77 6.83 4.40
C ARG A 111 -8.48 7.56 4.75
N TYR A 112 -7.61 7.77 3.77
CA TYR A 112 -6.32 8.45 3.95
C TYR A 112 -6.49 9.92 4.36
N ASN A 113 -7.40 10.65 3.69
CA ASN A 113 -7.72 12.04 4.03
C ASN A 113 -8.32 12.17 5.44
N GLY A 114 -9.19 11.23 5.81
CA GLY A 114 -9.75 11.12 7.16
C GLY A 114 -8.77 10.60 8.22
N ARG A 115 -7.53 10.26 7.83
CA ARG A 115 -6.47 9.68 8.69
C ARG A 115 -6.99 8.53 9.56
N CYS A 116 -7.87 7.69 9.03
CA CYS A 116 -8.55 6.66 9.80
C CYS A 116 -7.93 5.27 9.57
N SER A 117 -8.06 4.42 10.59
CA SER A 117 -7.60 3.03 10.52
C SER A 117 -8.45 2.22 9.54
N LEU A 118 -7.89 1.12 9.04
CA LEU A 118 -8.62 0.17 8.21
C LEU A 118 -9.91 -0.32 8.89
N TRP A 119 -9.89 -0.49 10.21
CA TRP A 119 -11.05 -0.90 11.01
C TRP A 119 -12.19 0.14 10.95
N ASN A 120 -11.84 1.42 11.02
CA ASN A 120 -12.80 2.53 11.02
C ASN A 120 -13.15 3.02 9.61
N THR A 121 -12.57 2.42 8.57
CA THR A 121 -12.77 2.89 7.19
C THR A 121 -14.22 2.84 6.78
N ARG A 122 -14.93 1.76 7.18
CA ARG A 122 -16.35 1.63 6.87
C ARG A 122 -17.13 2.81 7.44
N THR A 123 -16.94 3.14 8.72
CA THR A 123 -17.64 4.26 9.37
C THR A 123 -17.38 5.59 8.66
N VAL A 124 -16.12 5.89 8.35
CA VAL A 124 -15.77 7.16 7.68
C VAL A 124 -16.32 7.19 6.25
N GLY A 125 -16.24 6.08 5.53
CA GLY A 125 -16.80 5.96 4.19
C GLY A 125 -18.32 6.08 4.17
N GLU A 126 -19.01 5.49 5.15
CA GLU A 126 -20.46 5.60 5.31
C GLU A 126 -20.87 7.05 5.56
N ILE A 127 -20.20 7.76 6.49
CA ILE A 127 -20.42 9.20 6.74
C ILE A 127 -20.20 10.02 5.48
N PHE A 128 -19.12 9.75 4.74
CA PHE A 128 -18.82 10.47 3.50
C PHE A 128 -19.90 10.28 2.43
N THR A 129 -20.58 9.14 2.46
CA THR A 129 -21.67 8.82 1.53
C THR A 129 -23.04 9.16 2.07
N GLU A 130 -23.16 9.58 3.32
CA GLU A 130 -24.44 9.89 3.96
C GLU A 130 -25.11 11.07 3.25
N GLY A 131 -26.39 10.92 2.92
CA GLY A 131 -27.15 11.93 2.17
C GLY A 131 -26.88 11.97 0.66
N LEU A 132 -25.97 11.14 0.14
CA LEU A 132 -25.90 10.86 -1.31
C LEU A 132 -27.12 10.05 -1.76
N THR A 133 -27.31 9.90 -3.06
CA THR A 133 -28.47 9.25 -3.70
C THR A 133 -28.61 7.76 -3.33
N ASP A 134 -28.39 6.88 -4.29
CA ASP A 134 -28.55 5.43 -4.24
C ASP A 134 -27.45 4.68 -3.46
N ILE A 135 -26.32 5.35 -3.22
CA ILE A 135 -25.18 4.81 -2.47
C ILE A 135 -25.08 5.35 -1.04
N SER A 136 -26.14 5.99 -0.53
CA SER A 136 -26.17 6.58 0.81
C SER A 136 -25.75 5.58 1.90
N GLY A 137 -24.77 5.96 2.71
CA GLY A 137 -24.26 5.11 3.80
C GLY A 137 -23.65 3.79 3.31
N ARG A 138 -22.96 3.77 2.16
CA ARG A 138 -22.30 2.56 1.63
C ARG A 138 -20.78 2.73 1.51
N ALA A 139 -20.06 1.86 2.20
CA ALA A 139 -18.61 1.73 2.04
C ALA A 139 -18.17 0.26 1.96
N PRO A 140 -17.10 -0.05 1.22
CA PRO A 140 -16.47 -1.37 1.26
C PRO A 140 -16.12 -1.75 2.70
N CYS A 141 -16.30 -3.03 3.03
CA CYS A 141 -15.84 -3.51 4.32
C CYS A 141 -14.30 -3.49 4.40
N PRO A 142 -13.71 -3.46 5.61
CA PRO A 142 -12.26 -3.42 5.80
C PRO A 142 -11.49 -4.47 4.99
N THR A 143 -11.99 -5.70 4.95
CA THR A 143 -11.36 -6.80 4.19
C THR A 143 -11.36 -6.56 2.67
N THR A 144 -12.44 -5.98 2.14
CA THR A 144 -12.55 -5.69 0.70
C THR A 144 -11.58 -4.59 0.31
N LEU A 145 -11.50 -3.53 1.11
CA LEU A 145 -10.57 -2.44 0.85
C LEU A 145 -9.12 -2.87 1.05
N TRP A 146 -8.83 -3.67 2.07
CA TRP A 146 -7.49 -4.23 2.27
C TRP A 146 -7.01 -5.07 1.09
N ALA A 147 -7.88 -5.94 0.55
CA ALA A 147 -7.54 -6.73 -0.63
C ALA A 147 -7.28 -5.86 -1.87
N TYR A 148 -7.95 -4.70 -1.98
CA TYR A 148 -7.69 -3.72 -3.02
C TYR A 148 -6.33 -3.03 -2.81
N GLU A 149 -6.06 -2.52 -1.60
CA GLU A 149 -4.79 -1.87 -1.23
C GLU A 149 -3.59 -2.80 -1.43
N GLN A 150 -3.71 -4.09 -1.13
CA GLN A 150 -2.65 -5.08 -1.36
C GLN A 150 -2.30 -5.25 -2.84
N LYS A 151 -3.27 -5.07 -3.75
CA LYS A 151 -3.01 -5.08 -5.19
C LYS A 151 -2.34 -3.78 -5.63
N GLN A 152 -2.86 -2.65 -5.16
CA GLN A 152 -2.28 -1.34 -5.45
C GLN A 152 -0.84 -1.24 -4.94
N GLY A 153 -0.55 -1.72 -3.73
CA GLY A 153 0.82 -1.73 -3.19
C GLY A 153 1.81 -2.50 -4.06
N LYS A 154 1.39 -3.57 -4.74
CA LYS A 154 2.26 -4.30 -5.69
C LYS A 154 2.49 -3.54 -6.99
N ILE A 155 1.51 -2.75 -7.42
CA ILE A 155 1.61 -1.88 -8.59
C ILE A 155 2.54 -0.72 -8.25
N SER A 156 2.27 0.00 -7.15
CA SER A 156 3.08 1.12 -6.68
C SER A 156 4.53 0.73 -6.39
N ALA A 157 4.78 -0.47 -5.84
CA ALA A 157 6.14 -0.95 -5.64
C ALA A 157 6.92 -1.15 -6.96
N ARG A 158 6.24 -1.47 -8.07
CA ARG A 158 6.88 -1.55 -9.40
C ARG A 158 7.05 -0.16 -10.01
N GLU A 159 6.02 0.67 -9.94
CA GLU A 159 6.08 2.06 -10.42
C GLU A 159 7.20 2.85 -9.76
N LEU A 160 7.47 2.59 -8.47
CA LEU A 160 8.59 3.19 -7.74
C LEU A 160 9.95 2.84 -8.36
N LEU A 161 10.11 1.62 -8.86
CA LEU A 161 11.34 1.15 -9.51
C LEU A 161 11.51 1.71 -10.92
N ASP A 162 10.41 1.98 -11.61
CA ASP A 162 10.38 2.49 -12.99
C ASP A 162 10.39 4.03 -13.06
N GLN A 163 10.35 4.72 -11.92
CA GLN A 163 10.28 6.18 -11.88
C GLN A 163 11.58 6.80 -12.41
N GLU A 164 11.45 7.68 -13.41
CA GLU A 164 12.54 8.57 -13.84
C GLU A 164 12.79 9.63 -12.76
N ILE A 165 14.06 9.82 -12.42
CA ILE A 165 14.47 10.71 -11.34
C ILE A 165 15.51 11.70 -11.87
N ASN A 166 15.29 12.98 -11.57
CA ASN A 166 16.35 13.97 -11.71
C ASN A 166 17.29 13.83 -10.50
N PHE A 167 18.44 13.20 -10.70
CA PHE A 167 19.37 12.88 -9.63
C PHE A 167 20.53 13.88 -9.59
N ASN A 168 20.77 14.47 -8.41
CA ASN A 168 21.78 15.50 -8.21
C ASN A 168 23.07 14.99 -7.55
N GLY A 169 23.22 13.67 -7.43
CA GLY A 169 24.38 13.03 -6.82
C GLY A 169 24.27 12.77 -5.31
N THR A 170 23.21 13.20 -4.62
CA THR A 170 23.05 12.98 -3.18
C THR A 170 21.92 12.01 -2.86
N LEU A 171 22.24 10.95 -2.11
CA LEU A 171 21.27 10.02 -1.55
C LEU A 171 21.16 10.17 -0.05
N TYR A 172 19.95 9.93 0.47
CA TYR A 172 19.65 9.88 1.89
C TYR A 172 19.13 8.50 2.25
N ILE A 173 19.65 7.93 3.34
CA ILE A 173 19.17 6.66 3.91
C ILE A 173 18.68 6.93 5.32
N ASP A 174 17.41 6.61 5.57
CA ASP A 174 16.79 6.78 6.89
C ASP A 174 16.05 5.51 7.32
N GLY A 175 16.00 5.26 8.63
CA GLY A 175 15.40 4.10 9.26
C GLY A 175 14.23 4.49 10.15
N TYR A 176 13.06 3.91 9.93
CA TYR A 176 11.87 4.13 10.74
C TYR A 176 11.37 2.86 11.42
N TRP A 177 11.14 2.92 12.73
CA TRP A 177 10.61 1.78 13.48
C TRP A 177 9.09 1.79 13.51
N VAL A 178 8.50 0.69 13.05
CA VAL A 178 7.05 0.50 13.05
C VAL A 178 6.67 -0.70 13.92
N LYS A 179 5.57 -0.56 14.66
CA LYS A 179 4.93 -1.71 15.32
C LYS A 179 4.19 -2.53 14.25
N SER A 180 4.47 -3.82 14.17
CA SER A 180 3.85 -4.76 13.27
C SER A 180 3.45 -6.04 13.98
N GLY A 181 2.56 -6.80 13.33
CA GLY A 181 2.15 -8.12 13.78
C GLY A 181 1.05 -8.13 14.84
N TRP A 182 0.49 -9.33 15.03
CA TRP A 182 -0.56 -9.62 16.01
C TRP A 182 -0.01 -10.67 16.96
N ARG A 183 0.04 -10.36 18.27
CA ARG A 183 0.65 -11.25 19.27
C ARG A 183 0.16 -12.70 19.14
N LYS A 184 -1.15 -12.90 19.08
CA LYS A 184 -1.77 -14.22 18.93
C LYS A 184 -1.37 -14.93 17.64
N TYR A 185 -1.20 -14.20 16.54
CA TYR A 185 -0.77 -14.77 15.26
C TYR A 185 0.66 -15.30 15.37
N ILE A 186 1.58 -14.51 15.94
CA ILE A 186 2.97 -14.92 16.14
C ILE A 186 3.09 -16.05 17.15
N GLU A 187 2.35 -15.99 18.27
CA GLU A 187 2.28 -17.07 19.26
C GLU A 187 1.77 -18.38 18.63
N GLY A 188 0.79 -18.29 17.74
CA GLY A 188 0.29 -19.43 16.96
C GLY A 188 1.34 -20.04 16.04
N GLN A 189 2.13 -19.21 15.35
CA GLN A 189 3.24 -19.69 14.51
C GLN A 189 4.38 -20.31 15.31
N LEU A 190 4.66 -19.78 16.51
CA LEU A 190 5.71 -20.29 17.39
C LEU A 190 5.27 -21.50 18.23
N GLY A 191 3.97 -21.82 18.27
CA GLY A 191 3.41 -22.88 19.11
C GLY A 191 3.54 -22.62 20.61
N ARG A 192 3.78 -21.38 21.04
CA ARG A 192 3.94 -20.99 22.45
C ARG A 192 3.46 -19.57 22.71
N THR A 193 3.12 -19.30 23.96
CA THR A 193 2.85 -17.93 24.41
C THR A 193 4.14 -17.15 24.55
N LEU A 194 4.08 -15.85 24.24
CA LEU A 194 5.19 -14.92 24.43
C LEU A 194 5.00 -14.23 25.79
N THR A 195 6.09 -13.89 26.45
CA THR A 195 6.05 -12.91 27.54
C THR A 195 5.86 -11.49 26.99
N ASN A 196 5.44 -10.55 27.83
CA ASN A 196 5.35 -9.14 27.42
C ASN A 196 6.70 -8.58 26.94
N ARG A 197 7.82 -9.05 27.49
CA ARG A 197 9.17 -8.63 27.11
C ARG A 197 9.53 -9.14 25.71
N GLU A 198 9.25 -10.40 25.42
CA GLU A 198 9.49 -10.98 24.09
C GLU A 198 8.58 -10.35 23.03
N TRP A 199 7.28 -10.20 23.33
CA TRP A 199 6.34 -9.52 22.43
C TRP A 199 6.80 -8.10 22.10
N LYS A 200 7.24 -7.33 23.11
CA LYS A 200 7.77 -5.99 22.90
C LYS A 200 9.00 -5.97 21.99
N LYS A 201 9.81 -7.02 21.92
CA LYS A 201 10.96 -7.08 20.99
C LYS A 201 10.53 -7.49 19.58
N LEU A 202 9.68 -8.50 19.46
CA LEU A 202 9.29 -9.11 18.18
C LEU A 202 8.30 -8.26 17.37
N ARG A 203 7.51 -7.41 18.04
CA ARG A 203 6.49 -6.59 17.38
C ARG A 203 7.04 -5.40 16.59
N TYR A 204 8.34 -5.14 16.63
CA TYR A 204 8.91 -4.02 15.88
C TYR A 204 9.57 -4.51 14.59
N LYS A 205 9.44 -3.69 13.55
CA LYS A 205 10.13 -3.83 12.28
C LYS A 205 10.79 -2.49 11.97
N SER A 206 11.89 -2.55 11.24
CA SER A 206 12.55 -1.36 10.73
C SER A 206 12.23 -1.23 9.25
N ILE A 207 11.89 -0.02 8.81
CA ILE A 207 11.70 0.33 7.41
C ILE A 207 12.87 1.24 7.05
N TYR A 208 13.75 0.79 6.17
CA TYR A 208 14.82 1.63 5.63
C TYR A 208 14.38 2.17 4.28
N VAL A 209 14.56 3.46 4.08
CA VAL A 209 14.17 4.17 2.87
C VAL A 209 15.39 4.83 2.28
N VAL A 210 15.57 4.69 0.95
CA VAL A 210 16.54 5.48 0.19
C VAL A 210 15.78 6.55 -0.57
N ALA A 211 16.20 7.80 -0.45
CA ALA A 211 15.58 8.94 -1.12
C ALA A 211 16.63 9.91 -1.68
N THR A 212 16.22 10.72 -2.65
CA THR A 212 17.02 11.86 -3.12
C THR A 212 16.88 13.07 -2.20
N GLU A 213 17.71 14.10 -2.43
CA GLU A 213 17.60 15.38 -1.73
C GLU A 213 16.23 16.05 -1.90
N ASP A 214 15.61 15.90 -3.07
CA ASP A 214 14.24 16.37 -3.36
C ASP A 214 13.14 15.52 -2.71
N LYS A 215 13.50 14.61 -1.80
CA LYS A 215 12.59 13.72 -1.06
C LYS A 215 11.80 12.77 -1.97
N VAL A 216 12.36 12.44 -3.13
CA VAL A 216 11.82 11.37 -3.98
C VAL A 216 12.32 10.05 -3.42
N VAL A 217 11.39 9.21 -2.95
CA VAL A 217 11.73 7.86 -2.49
C VAL A 217 12.12 7.03 -3.71
N LEU A 218 13.29 6.38 -3.63
CA LEU A 218 13.80 5.52 -4.68
C LEU A 218 13.38 4.07 -4.47
N ASP A 219 13.56 3.58 -3.24
CA ASP A 219 13.15 2.25 -2.83
C ASP A 219 13.17 2.15 -1.29
N PHE A 220 12.61 1.07 -0.75
CA PHE A 220 12.62 0.79 0.67
C PHE A 220 12.66 -0.71 0.97
N ILE A 221 13.11 -1.07 2.17
CA ILE A 221 13.09 -2.45 2.66
C ILE A 221 12.56 -2.52 4.09
N ILE A 222 11.84 -3.60 4.40
CA ILE A 222 11.31 -3.87 5.74
C ILE A 222 12.09 -5.03 6.36
N THR A 223 12.75 -4.78 7.49
CA THR A 223 13.60 -5.73 8.21
C THR A 223 13.17 -5.88 9.67
N ASN A 224 13.89 -6.72 10.43
CA ASN A 224 13.71 -6.81 11.88
C ASN A 224 14.32 -5.59 12.61
N THR A 225 14.00 -5.39 13.89
CA THR A 225 14.38 -4.19 14.68
C THR A 225 15.88 -3.93 14.84
N MET A 226 16.74 -4.86 14.41
CA MET A 226 18.20 -4.78 14.45
C MET A 226 18.74 -5.61 13.29
N PRO A 227 18.63 -5.12 12.05
CA PRO A 227 19.06 -5.91 10.91
C PRO A 227 20.58 -6.03 10.87
N SER A 228 21.06 -7.13 10.31
CA SER A 228 22.44 -7.15 9.81
C SER A 228 22.55 -6.20 8.62
N TYR A 229 23.74 -5.62 8.41
CA TYR A 229 24.01 -4.83 7.19
C TYR A 229 23.73 -5.65 5.91
N LEU A 230 23.92 -6.98 5.98
CA LEU A 230 23.60 -7.91 4.89
C LEU A 230 22.12 -7.84 4.45
N GLU A 231 21.22 -7.51 5.36
CA GLU A 231 19.79 -7.37 5.02
C GLU A 231 19.52 -6.10 4.21
N LEU A 232 20.40 -5.10 4.25
CA LEU A 232 20.27 -3.85 3.50
C LEU A 232 20.99 -3.90 2.14
N ILE A 233 21.90 -4.85 1.93
CA ILE A 233 22.61 -5.02 0.65
C ILE A 233 21.65 -5.13 -0.54
N PRO A 234 20.57 -5.95 -0.52
CA PRO A 234 19.67 -6.04 -1.67
C PRO A 234 19.00 -4.72 -2.03
N LEU A 235 18.70 -3.87 -1.04
CA LEU A 235 18.14 -2.54 -1.27
C LEU A 235 19.19 -1.66 -1.98
N LEU A 236 20.42 -1.63 -1.47
CA LEU A 236 21.47 -0.79 -2.04
C LEU A 236 21.95 -1.28 -3.41
N ASP A 237 22.01 -2.60 -3.65
CA ASP A 237 22.31 -3.17 -4.97
C ASP A 237 21.26 -2.76 -6.01
N GLN A 238 19.98 -2.74 -5.62
CA GLN A 238 18.90 -2.27 -6.49
C GLN A 238 19.05 -0.79 -6.82
N ILE A 239 19.50 0.04 -5.86
CA ILE A 239 19.82 1.45 -6.10
C ILE A 239 21.02 1.58 -7.03
N LYS A 240 22.11 0.85 -6.79
CA LYS A 240 23.32 0.85 -7.61
C LYS A 240 23.05 0.44 -9.06
N TYR A 241 22.12 -0.50 -9.26
CA TYR A 241 21.69 -0.92 -10.60
C TYR A 241 20.96 0.21 -11.35
N ARG A 242 20.20 1.06 -10.63
CA ARG A 242 19.45 2.18 -11.22
C ARG A 242 20.29 3.44 -11.39
N ILE A 243 21.19 3.70 -10.45
CA ILE A 243 22.05 4.88 -10.39
C ILE A 243 23.48 4.36 -10.22
N PRO A 244 24.30 4.39 -11.28
CA PRO A 244 25.70 3.99 -11.22
C PRO A 244 26.47 4.72 -10.12
N GLU A 245 27.46 4.03 -9.53
CA GLU A 245 28.22 4.53 -8.39
C GLU A 245 28.96 5.85 -8.69
N ASP A 246 29.44 6.03 -9.91
CA ASP A 246 30.12 7.23 -10.38
C ASP A 246 29.20 8.46 -10.50
N GLU A 247 27.89 8.26 -10.53
CA GLU A 247 26.91 9.34 -10.47
C GLU A 247 26.59 9.78 -9.03
N ILE A 248 26.96 8.98 -8.02
CA ILE A 248 26.65 9.23 -6.62
C ILE A 248 27.83 9.96 -5.96
N LEU A 249 27.64 11.26 -5.71
CA LEU A 249 28.64 12.10 -5.05
C LEU A 249 28.75 11.81 -3.55
N LYS A 250 27.61 11.62 -2.88
CA LYS A 250 27.57 11.32 -1.44
C LYS A 250 26.29 10.60 -1.02
N ILE A 251 26.42 9.81 0.03
CA ILE A 251 25.30 9.20 0.76
C ILE A 251 25.27 9.81 2.16
N VAL A 252 24.10 10.24 2.61
CA VAL A 252 23.86 10.81 3.94
C VAL A 252 22.93 9.88 4.73
N SER A 253 23.32 9.48 5.93
CA SER A 253 22.46 8.63 6.77
C SER A 253 22.56 8.93 8.25
N ASP A 254 21.80 8.19 9.04
CA ASP A 254 22.01 8.07 10.47
C ASP A 254 23.30 7.28 10.76
N GLU A 255 23.84 7.47 11.96
CA GLU A 255 24.96 6.70 12.47
C GLU A 255 24.49 5.35 12.98
N GLU A 256 24.06 4.51 12.03
CA GLU A 256 23.57 3.16 12.29
C GLU A 256 24.49 2.13 11.62
N SER A 257 24.95 1.15 12.39
CA SER A 257 25.92 0.15 11.95
C SER A 257 25.46 -0.68 10.75
N ALA A 258 24.16 -0.97 10.67
CA ALA A 258 23.58 -1.69 9.54
C ALA A 258 23.67 -0.87 8.24
N ILE A 259 23.43 0.44 8.30
CA ILE A 259 23.54 1.34 7.15
C ILE A 259 25.01 1.52 6.78
N ILE A 260 25.88 1.82 7.75
CA ILE A 260 27.32 2.00 7.53
C ILE A 260 27.95 0.77 6.87
N GLY A 261 27.64 -0.43 7.38
CA GLY A 261 28.15 -1.68 6.81
C GLY A 261 27.65 -1.93 5.39
N ALA A 262 26.39 -1.59 5.10
CA ALA A 262 25.81 -1.81 3.78
C ALA A 262 26.37 -0.81 2.74
N VAL A 263 26.47 0.47 3.11
CA VAL A 263 27.04 1.52 2.25
C VAL A 263 28.50 1.21 1.92
N SER A 264 29.33 0.91 2.92
CA SER A 264 30.75 0.57 2.69
C SER A 264 30.96 -0.69 1.86
N THR A 265 29.98 -1.60 1.84
CA THR A 265 30.05 -2.83 1.02
C THR A 265 29.63 -2.58 -0.42
N VAL A 266 28.54 -1.83 -0.65
CA VAL A 266 27.94 -1.66 -1.99
C VAL A 266 28.50 -0.44 -2.73
N PHE A 267 28.88 0.62 -2.01
CA PHE A 267 29.39 1.88 -2.52
C PHE A 267 30.72 2.27 -1.85
N PRO A 268 31.79 1.47 -2.01
CA PRO A 268 33.05 1.69 -1.31
C PRO A 268 33.73 3.01 -1.66
N ASP A 269 33.48 3.58 -2.85
CA ASP A 269 34.16 4.78 -3.34
C ASP A 269 33.33 6.07 -3.12
N VAL A 270 32.10 5.94 -2.63
CA VAL A 270 31.18 7.06 -2.39
C VAL A 270 31.42 7.68 -1.01
N ILE A 271 31.37 9.01 -0.93
CA ILE A 271 31.47 9.72 0.35
C ILE A 271 30.24 9.38 1.22
N HIS A 272 30.45 8.68 2.33
CA HIS A 272 29.41 8.45 3.34
C HIS A 272 29.50 9.51 4.45
N SER A 273 28.45 10.30 4.60
CA SER A 273 28.30 11.36 5.60
C SER A 273 27.15 11.08 6.56
N PHE A 274 27.18 11.68 7.75
CA PHE A 274 26.10 11.56 8.73
C PHE A 274 25.19 12.78 8.73
N CYS A 275 23.89 12.55 8.89
CA CYS A 275 22.88 13.59 8.96
C CYS A 275 23.04 14.43 10.24
N VAL A 276 23.43 15.69 10.08
CA VAL A 276 23.61 16.63 11.21
C VAL A 276 22.34 16.75 12.03
N LEU A 277 21.16 16.79 11.40
CA LEU A 277 19.88 16.89 12.13
C LEU A 277 19.68 15.70 13.09
N HIS A 278 20.01 14.48 12.65
CA HIS A 278 19.88 13.30 13.50
C HIS A 278 20.96 13.26 14.58
N GLN A 279 22.17 13.72 14.28
CA GLN A 279 23.22 13.92 15.28
C GLN A 279 22.79 14.91 16.38
N LEU A 280 22.21 16.05 16.00
CA LEU A 280 21.71 17.04 16.96
C LEU A 280 20.56 16.46 17.80
N LYS A 281 19.57 15.79 17.18
CA LYS A 281 18.48 15.12 17.92
C LYS A 281 18.99 14.09 18.92
N ASN A 282 19.97 13.27 18.52
CA ASN A 282 20.57 12.27 19.39
C ASN A 282 21.34 12.90 20.55
N LEU A 283 22.05 14.01 20.29
CA LEU A 283 22.72 14.80 21.31
C LEU A 283 21.72 15.38 22.31
N THR A 284 20.69 16.09 21.83
CA THR A 284 19.59 16.64 22.65
C THR A 284 18.97 15.56 23.54
N LYS A 285 18.70 14.38 22.98
CA LYS A 285 18.12 13.26 23.73
C LYS A 285 19.05 12.77 24.84
N LYS A 286 20.35 12.60 24.57
CA LYS A 286 21.33 12.22 25.59
C LYS A 286 21.39 13.24 26.73
N TYR A 287 21.41 14.54 26.39
CA TYR A 287 21.36 15.61 27.39
C TYR A 287 20.07 15.57 28.23
N LEU A 288 18.91 15.37 27.61
CA LEU A 288 17.65 15.27 28.34
C LEU A 288 17.59 14.02 29.23
N ASP A 289 18.14 12.89 28.77
CA ASP A 289 18.20 11.65 29.56
C ASP A 289 19.15 11.80 30.77
N GLU A 290 20.25 12.57 30.64
CA GLU A 290 21.24 12.77 31.69
C GLU A 290 20.83 13.85 32.71
N PHE A 291 20.27 14.97 32.24
CA PHE A 291 19.99 16.15 33.07
C PHE A 291 18.50 16.35 33.40
N GLY A 292 17.60 15.60 32.75
CA GLY A 292 16.15 15.61 32.99
C GLY A 292 15.41 16.85 32.46
N SER A 293 16.07 18.02 32.43
CA SER A 293 15.57 19.24 31.81
C SER A 293 16.73 20.08 31.24
N ILE A 294 16.41 20.99 30.32
CA ILE A 294 17.37 21.94 29.74
C ILE A 294 17.94 22.88 30.81
N GLU A 295 17.18 23.16 31.87
CA GLU A 295 17.56 24.06 32.97
C GLU A 295 18.68 23.48 33.85
N ASN A 296 18.84 22.16 33.84
CA ASN A 296 19.84 21.43 34.62
C ASN A 296 21.15 21.18 33.85
N ILE A 297 21.22 21.59 32.59
CA ILE A 297 22.44 21.44 31.78
C ILE A 297 23.52 22.39 32.33
N PRO A 298 24.74 21.90 32.61
CA PRO A 298 25.85 22.74 33.05
C PRO A 298 26.07 23.92 32.10
N TYR A 299 26.33 25.11 32.64
CA TYR A 299 26.43 26.36 31.86
C TYR A 299 27.38 26.26 30.65
N LYS A 300 28.47 25.49 30.76
CA LYS A 300 29.44 25.27 29.67
C LYS A 300 28.87 24.43 28.51
N ASP A 301 27.94 23.53 28.79
CA ASP A 301 27.30 22.66 27.78
C ASP A 301 26.03 23.31 27.19
N LEU A 302 25.50 24.33 27.87
CA LEU A 302 24.33 25.09 27.44
C LEU A 302 24.61 25.92 26.17
N GLU A 303 25.85 26.37 25.95
CA GLU A 303 26.24 27.06 24.72
C GLU A 303 26.15 26.15 23.48
N LEU A 304 26.56 24.88 23.62
CA LEU A 304 26.46 23.86 22.57
C LEU A 304 25.00 23.51 22.24
N TYR A 305 24.14 23.44 23.28
CA TYR A 305 22.70 23.20 23.12
C TYR A 305 21.95 24.37 22.46
N LYS A 306 22.35 25.62 22.70
CA LYS A 306 21.67 26.79 22.13
C LYS A 306 22.02 27.08 20.66
N LEU A 307 23.04 26.40 20.12
CA LEU A 307 23.47 26.50 18.73
C LEU A 307 22.76 25.49 17.81
N THR A 308 21.93 24.60 18.37
CA THR A 308 21.07 23.63 17.64
C THR A 308 19.66 24.16 17.46
#